data_AF-H3KCD3-F1
#
_entry.id   AF-H3KCD3-F1
#
_cell.length_a   1.000
_cell.length_b   1.000
_cell.length_c   1.000
_cell.angle_alpha   90.00
_cell.angle_beta   90.00
_cell.angle_gamma   90.00
#
_symmetry.space_group_name_H-M   'P 1'
#
loop_
_entity.id
_entity.type
_entity.pdbx_description
1 polymer ?
#
loop_
_entity_poly.entity_id
_entity_poly.type
_entity_poly.pdbx_seq_one_letter_code
_entity_poly.pdbx_strand_id
1 'polypeptide(L)' 'MNGSRLQQIREALGLSQDELADIVRVSARLVNAWEHGERPIPAVVERMVTRFVAHGLANFAPN' A
#
# COMPACT_ATOMS: atom_id res chain seq x y z
N MET A 1 3.00 -10.23 -4.34
CA MET A 1 1.66 -9.60 -4.41
C MET A 1 1.49 -8.93 -5.77
N ASN A 2 0.27 -8.80 -6.31
CA ASN A 2 0.00 -8.07 -7.56
C ASN A 2 -0.79 -6.78 -7.29
N GLY A 3 -0.93 -5.93 -8.33
CA GLY A 3 -1.60 -4.62 -8.24
C GLY A 3 -3.03 -4.69 -7.72
N SER A 4 -3.85 -5.58 -8.26
CA SER A 4 -5.24 -5.74 -7.84
C SER A 4 -5.36 -6.16 -6.37
N ARG A 5 -4.43 -6.99 -5.86
CA ARG A 5 -4.41 -7.36 -4.45
C ARG A 5 -4.00 -6.20 -3.55
N LEU A 6 -3.06 -5.36 -3.98
CA LEU A 6 -2.68 -4.14 -3.27
C LEU A 6 -3.88 -3.18 -3.15
N GLN A 7 -4.60 -2.97 -4.24
CA GLN A 7 -5.82 -2.15 -4.26
C GLN A 7 -6.87 -2.66 -3.27
N GLN A 8 -7.16 -3.96 -3.28
CA GLN A 8 -8.12 -4.57 -2.35
C GLN A 8 -7.74 -4.36 -0.89
N ILE A 9 -6.45 -4.51 -0.56
CA ILE A 9 -5.96 -4.31 0.82
C ILE A 9 -6.11 -2.84 1.20
N ARG A 10 -5.72 -1.91 0.33
CA ARG A 10 -5.86 -0.48 0.55
C ARG A 10 -7.32 -0.09 0.86
N GLU A 11 -8.25 -0.56 0.04
CA GLU A 11 -9.68 -0.30 0.19
C GLU A 11 -10.25 -0.95 1.46
N ALA A 12 -9.85 -2.18 1.79
CA ALA A 12 -10.24 -2.85 3.03
C ALA A 12 -9.72 -2.14 4.30
N LEU A 13 -8.61 -1.41 4.17
CA LEU A 13 -8.05 -0.56 5.22
C LEU A 13 -8.67 0.85 5.24
N GLY A 14 -9.58 1.17 4.31
CA GLY A 14 -10.23 2.48 4.21
C GLY A 14 -9.32 3.59 3.70
N LEU A 15 -8.21 3.24 3.02
CA LEU A 15 -7.20 4.20 2.58
C LEU A 15 -7.44 4.66 1.13
N SER A 16 -7.16 5.93 0.88
CA SER A 16 -6.92 6.47 -0.46
C SER A 16 -5.53 6.10 -0.99
N GLN A 17 -5.30 6.28 -2.30
CA GLN A 17 -3.98 6.04 -2.89
C GLN A 17 -2.92 6.98 -2.29
N ASP A 18 -3.28 8.23 -1.98
CA ASP A 18 -2.40 9.20 -1.33
C ASP A 18 -2.03 8.78 0.10
N GLU A 19 -2.99 8.35 0.91
CA GLU A 19 -2.71 7.90 2.29
C GLU A 19 -1.81 6.66 2.31
N LEU A 20 -2.05 5.70 1.41
CA LEU A 20 -1.16 4.55 1.27
C LEU A 20 0.25 5.00 0.85
N ALA A 21 0.34 5.94 -0.09
CA ALA A 21 1.61 6.47 -0.56
C ALA A 21 2.40 7.16 0.56
N ASP A 22 1.72 7.94 1.41
CA ASP A 22 2.30 8.60 2.57
C ASP A 22 2.81 7.59 3.61
N ILE A 23 2.04 6.53 3.88
CA ILE A 23 2.44 5.46 4.81
C ILE A 23 3.69 4.73 4.31
N VAL A 24 3.76 4.41 3.01
CA VAL A 24 4.90 3.67 2.43
C VAL A 24 5.99 4.59 1.85
N ARG A 25 5.87 5.91 2.07
CA ARG A 25 6.83 6.97 1.69
C ARG A 25 7.16 7.00 0.20
N VAL A 26 6.14 6.93 -0.65
CA VAL A 26 6.25 7.05 -2.11
C VAL A 26 5.24 8.07 -2.65
N SER A 27 5.23 8.29 -3.97
CA SER A 27 4.19 9.11 -4.60
C SER A 27 2.93 8.32 -4.90
N ALA A 28 1.76 8.95 -4.82
CA ALA A 28 0.49 8.34 -5.18
C ALA A 28 0.45 7.86 -6.65
N ARG A 29 1.15 8.56 -7.55
CA ARG A 29 1.35 8.10 -8.93
C ARG A 29 2.04 6.74 -9.00
N LEU A 30 3.00 6.47 -8.11
CA LEU A 30 3.68 5.19 -8.08
C LEU A 30 2.77 4.08 -7.54
N VAL A 31 1.93 4.38 -6.53
CA VAL A 31 0.88 3.47 -6.05
C VAL A 31 -0.10 3.13 -7.18
N ASN A 32 -0.57 4.14 -7.91
CA ASN A 32 -1.46 3.95 -9.05
C ASN A 32 -0.83 3.03 -10.11
N ALA A 33 0.44 3.26 -10.48
CA ALA A 33 1.16 2.42 -11.43
C ALA A 33 1.32 0.97 -10.95
N TRP A 34 1.49 0.75 -9.63
CA TRP A 34 1.51 -0.59 -9.06
C TRP A 34 0.15 -1.29 -9.15
N GLU A 35 -0.93 -0.59 -8.79
CA GLU A 35 -2.29 -1.13 -8.79
C GLU A 35 -2.75 -1.57 -10.18
N HIS A 36 -2.35 -0.83 -11.22
CA HIS A 36 -2.65 -1.16 -12.63
C HIS A 36 -1.63 -2.10 -13.29
N GLY A 37 -0.60 -2.54 -12.55
CA GLY A 37 0.41 -3.45 -13.06
C GLY A 37 1.41 -2.83 -14.05
N GLU A 38 1.42 -1.50 -14.18
CA GLU A 38 2.40 -0.76 -15.00
C GLU A 38 3.81 -0.86 -14.43
N ARG A 39 3.92 -1.05 -13.11
CA ARG A 39 5.19 -1.26 -12.41
C ARG A 39 5.09 -2.39 -11.40
N PRO A 40 6.17 -3.18 -11.21
CA PRO A 40 6.19 -4.18 -10.16
C PRO A 40 6.21 -3.53 -8.78
N ILE A 41 5.57 -4.18 -7.82
CA ILE A 41 5.57 -3.76 -6.41
C ILE A 41 6.91 -4.18 -5.79
N PRO A 42 7.68 -3.26 -5.16
CA PRO A 42 8.89 -3.62 -4.44
C PRO A 42 8.60 -4.56 -3.26
N ALA A 43 9.46 -5.56 -3.04
CA ALA A 43 9.29 -6.54 -1.94
C ALA A 43 9.20 -5.91 -0.54
N VAL A 44 9.82 -4.74 -0.33
CA VAL A 44 9.72 -3.98 0.92
C VAL A 44 8.29 -3.46 1.16
N VAL A 45 7.64 -2.94 0.12
CA VAL A 45 6.27 -2.44 0.17
C VAL A 45 5.31 -3.59 0.41
N GLU A 46 5.51 -4.72 -0.27
CA GLU A 46 4.72 -5.93 -0.04
C GLU A 46 4.78 -6.40 1.41
N ARG A 47 5.97 -6.37 2.02
CA ARG A 47 6.16 -6.73 3.42
C ARG A 47 5.49 -5.74 4.37
N MET A 48 5.57 -4.45 4.11
CA MET A 48 4.91 -3.41 4.90
C MET A 48 3.39 -3.59 4.88
N VAL A 49 2.80 -3.70 3.69
CA VAL A 49 1.35 -3.87 3.50
C VAL A 49 0.86 -5.15 4.16
N THR A 50 1.59 -6.26 4.03
CA THR A 50 1.26 -7.52 4.70
C THR A 50 1.29 -7.37 6.23
N ARG A 51 2.21 -6.57 6.78
CA ARG A 51 2.30 -6.32 8.21
C ARG A 51 1.13 -5.47 8.72
N PHE A 52 0.62 -4.54 7.92
CA PHE A 52 -0.60 -3.78 8.25
C PHE A 52 -1.81 -4.68 8.35
N VAL A 53 -1.96 -5.63 7.42
CA VAL A 53 -3.06 -6.62 7.47
C VAL A 53 -2.96 -7.49 8.73
N ALA A 54 -1.74 -7.88 9.14
CA ALA A 54 -1.54 -8.76 10.30
C ALA A 54 -1.69 -8.06 11.66
N HIS A 55 -1.34 -6.77 11.76
CA HIS A 55 -1.20 -6.08 13.05
C HIS A 55 -1.99 -4.76 13.17
N GLY A 56 -2.73 -4.37 12.13
CA GLY A 56 -3.44 -3.09 12.07
C GLY A 56 -2.53 -1.89 11.78
N LEU A 57 -3.14 -0.81 11.28
CA LEU A 57 -2.46 0.44 10.90
C LEU A 57 -1.95 1.24 12.11
N ALA A 58 -2.53 1.07 13.30
CA ALA A 58 -2.20 1.84 14.50
C ALA A 58 -0.73 1.72 14.94
N ASN A 59 -0.05 0.65 14.53
CA ASN A 59 1.37 0.42 14.81
C ASN A 59 2.32 1.16 13.85
N PHE A 60 1.79 1.79 12.79
CA PHE A 60 2.58 2.29 11.66
C PHE A 60 2.10 3.60 11.04
N ALA A 61 0.97 4.16 11.50
CA ALA A 61 0.53 5.50 11.10
C ALA A 61 1.53 6.53 11.66
N PRO A 62 2.08 7.43 10.82
CA PRO A 62 2.88 8.54 11.33
C PRO A 62 2.00 9.51 12.14
N ASN A 63 2.52 9.98 13.28
CA ASN A 63 1.94 11.07 14.08
C ASN A 63 1.88 12.39 13.29
#